data_AF-A0ABD7D545-F1
#
_entry.id   AF-A0ABD7D545-F1
#
_cell.length_a   1.000
_cell.length_b   1.000
_cell.length_c   1.000
_cell.angle_alpha   90.00
_cell.angle_beta   90.00
_cell.angle_gamma   90.00
#
_symmetry.space_group_name_H-M   'P 1'
#
loop_
_entity.id
_entity.type
_entity.pdbx_description
1 polymer ?
#
loop_
_entity_poly.entity_id
_entity_poly.type
_entity_poly.pdbx_seq_one_letter_code
_entity_poly.pdbx_strand_id
1 'polypeptide(L)'
;MEYLGFLPLLLLVAVAAIQLGIAAYAAAQAGTAARAGARTAASYDAYASGESAARGAVSGWVKKGGFEYSEGGGADVTVTVSLKVPSIVPGLDDWEATRSSTMPRE
;
A
#
# COMPACT_ATOMS: atom_id res chain seq x y z
N MET A 1 -7.37 42.38 -9.73
CA MET A 1 -8.34 41.27 -9.69
C MET A 1 -7.86 40.05 -10.50
N GLU A 2 -6.69 40.11 -11.17
CA GLU A 2 -6.14 38.99 -11.94
C GLU A 2 -5.63 37.76 -11.15
N TYR A 3 -5.18 37.90 -9.90
CA TYR A 3 -4.59 36.76 -9.17
C TYR A 3 -5.63 35.73 -8.66
N LEU A 4 -6.90 36.12 -8.60
CA LEU A 4 -7.96 35.22 -8.13
C LEU A 4 -8.25 34.09 -9.12
N GLY A 5 -7.91 34.26 -10.40
CA GLY A 5 -8.05 33.22 -11.43
C GLY A 5 -7.01 32.10 -11.31
N PHE A 6 -5.83 32.37 -10.72
CA PHE A 6 -4.77 31.37 -10.56
C PHE A 6 -4.87 30.61 -9.22
N LEU A 7 -5.51 31.22 -8.22
CA LEU A 7 -5.78 30.60 -6.93
C LEU A 7 -6.47 29.22 -7.04
N PRO A 8 -7.55 29.02 -7.82
CA PRO A 8 -8.17 27.70 -7.97
C PRO A 8 -7.24 26.69 -8.65
N LEU A 9 -6.41 27.12 -9.61
CA LEU A 9 -5.42 26.25 -10.25
C LEU A 9 -4.34 25.80 -9.25
N LEU A 10 -3.84 26.71 -8.41
CA LEU A 10 -2.87 26.39 -7.37
C LEU A 10 -3.46 25.43 -6.33
N LEU A 11 -4.72 25.61 -5.94
CA LEU A 11 -5.40 24.68 -5.05
C LEU A 11 -5.54 23.29 -5.68
N LEU A 12 -5.89 23.22 -6.96
CA LEU A 12 -5.99 21.95 -7.67
C LEU A 12 -4.63 21.22 -7.73
N VAL A 13 -3.56 21.95 -8.01
CA VAL A 13 -2.18 21.40 -7.99
C VAL A 13 -1.79 20.96 -6.58
N ALA A 14 -2.12 21.73 -5.55
CA ALA A 14 -1.85 21.37 -4.16
C ALA A 14 -2.59 20.09 -3.76
N VAL A 15 -3.87 19.95 -4.11
CA VAL A 15 -4.65 18.72 -3.87
C VAL A 15 -4.05 17.54 -4.64
N ALA A 16 -3.65 17.72 -5.89
CA ALA A 16 -3.00 16.68 -6.68
C ALA A 16 -1.67 16.23 -6.04
N ALA A 17 -0.87 17.17 -5.55
CA ALA A 17 0.38 16.87 -4.85
C ALA A 17 0.12 16.07 -3.55
N ILE A 18 -0.92 16.43 -2.80
CA ILE A 18 -1.33 15.68 -1.60
C ILE A 18 -1.78 14.26 -1.98
N GLN A 19 -2.61 14.11 -3.02
CA GLN A 19 -3.06 12.79 -3.50
C GLN A 19 -1.88 11.89 -3.87
N LEU A 20 -0.88 12.44 -4.59
CA LEU A 20 0.35 11.73 -4.94
C LEU A 20 1.17 11.35 -3.70
N GLY A 21 1.26 12.23 -2.70
CA GLY A 21 1.92 11.95 -1.44
C GLY A 21 1.30 10.77 -0.68
N ILE A 22 -0.03 10.72 -0.62
CA ILE A 22 -0.75 9.60 0.03
C ILE A 22 -0.56 8.30 -0.76
N ALA A 23 -0.64 8.35 -2.09
CA ALA A 23 -0.41 7.17 -2.92
C ALA A 23 1.02 6.61 -2.76
N ALA A 24 2.02 7.49 -2.75
CA ALA A 24 3.42 7.10 -2.52
C ALA A 24 3.62 6.49 -1.13
N TYR A 25 2.97 7.05 -0.10
CA TYR A 25 3.02 6.52 1.26
C TYR A 25 2.37 5.13 1.37
N ALA A 26 1.21 4.92 0.74
CA ALA A 26 0.57 3.61 0.69
C ALA A 26 1.43 2.58 -0.06
N ALA A 27 2.03 2.95 -1.18
CA ALA A 27 2.95 2.07 -1.91
C ALA A 27 4.18 1.69 -1.08
N ALA A 28 4.73 2.62 -0.30
CA ALA A 28 5.82 2.34 0.63
C ALA A 28 5.40 1.36 1.73
N GLN A 29 4.21 1.54 2.31
CA GLN A 29 3.66 0.60 3.29
C GLN A 29 3.40 -0.79 2.71
N ALA A 30 2.85 -0.88 1.50
CA ALA A 30 2.62 -2.14 0.81
C ALA A 30 3.93 -2.90 0.60
N GLY A 31 5.01 -2.20 0.23
CA GLY A 31 6.34 -2.80 0.10
C GLY A 31 6.93 -3.28 1.43
N THR A 32 6.67 -2.59 2.54
CA THR A 32 7.11 -3.04 3.87
C THR A 32 6.32 -4.27 4.32
N ALA A 33 5.00 -4.26 4.12
CA ALA A 33 4.12 -5.38 4.43
C ALA A 33 4.45 -6.62 3.59
N ALA A 34 4.67 -6.47 2.27
CA ALA A 34 5.02 -7.58 1.39
C ALA A 34 6.35 -8.23 1.80
N ARG A 35 7.36 -7.44 2.18
CA ARG A 35 8.64 -7.97 2.68
C ARG A 35 8.50 -8.64 4.04
N ALA A 36 7.71 -8.07 4.95
CA ALA A 36 7.45 -8.67 6.25
C ALA A 36 6.72 -10.01 6.08
N GLY A 37 5.65 -10.03 5.29
CA GLY A 37 4.89 -11.24 4.97
C GLY A 37 5.75 -12.31 4.31
N ALA A 38 6.54 -11.95 3.29
CA ALA A 38 7.42 -12.88 2.59
C ALA A 38 8.42 -13.57 3.53
N ARG A 39 9.04 -12.84 4.47
CA ARG A 39 9.97 -13.44 5.44
C ARG A 39 9.30 -14.48 6.33
N THR A 40 8.14 -14.15 6.89
CA THR A 40 7.39 -15.09 7.73
C THR A 40 6.83 -16.27 6.95
N ALA A 41 6.35 -16.05 5.73
CA ALA A 41 5.82 -17.11 4.88
C ALA A 41 6.91 -18.02 4.30
N ALA A 42 8.14 -17.51 4.15
CA ALA A 42 9.30 -18.30 3.73
C ALA A 42 9.89 -19.16 4.85
N SER A 43 9.58 -18.88 6.13
CA SER A 43 10.13 -19.59 7.30
C SER A 43 9.24 -20.76 7.74
N TYR A 44 9.79 -21.97 7.81
CA TYR A 44 9.04 -23.16 8.27
C TYR A 44 8.61 -23.12 9.76
N ASP A 45 9.39 -22.46 10.61
CA ASP A 45 9.17 -22.38 12.07
C ASP A 45 8.32 -21.17 12.50
N ALA A 46 7.71 -20.44 11.56
CA ALA A 46 6.93 -19.26 11.89
C ALA A 46 5.65 -19.62 12.66
N TYR A 47 5.55 -19.16 13.91
CA TYR A 47 4.34 -19.30 14.74
C TYR A 47 3.15 -18.45 14.25
N ALA A 48 3.35 -17.55 13.28
CA ALA A 48 2.33 -16.64 12.74
C ALA A 48 2.30 -16.69 11.20
N SER A 49 1.11 -16.53 10.61
CA SER A 49 0.95 -16.49 9.16
C SER A 49 1.60 -15.25 8.53
N GLY A 50 2.09 -15.38 7.29
CA GLY A 50 2.64 -14.26 6.52
C GLY A 50 1.66 -13.10 6.37
N GLU A 51 0.36 -13.39 6.27
CA GLU A 51 -0.69 -12.36 6.28
C GLU A 51 -0.70 -11.57 7.59
N SER A 52 -0.62 -12.23 8.74
CA SER A 52 -0.66 -11.56 10.05
C SER A 52 0.56 -10.65 10.25
N ALA A 53 1.73 -11.11 9.81
CA ALA A 53 2.95 -10.30 9.84
C ALA A 53 2.88 -9.10 8.87
N ALA A 54 2.42 -9.32 7.63
CA ALA A 54 2.20 -8.26 6.65
C ALA A 54 1.19 -7.22 7.18
N ARG A 55 0.08 -7.68 7.76
CA ARG A 55 -0.97 -6.85 8.35
C ARG A 55 -0.52 -6.16 9.63
N GLY A 56 0.43 -6.73 10.38
CA GLY A 56 1.08 -6.08 11.52
C GLY A 56 1.99 -4.92 11.11
N ALA A 57 2.63 -5.03 9.94
CA ALA A 57 3.57 -4.03 9.42
C ALA A 57 2.92 -2.78 8.80
N VAL A 58 1.62 -2.82 8.51
CA VAL A 58 0.84 -1.65 8.04
C VAL A 58 0.18 -0.90 9.20
N SER A 59 0.02 0.41 9.04
CA SER A 59 -0.65 1.27 10.01
C SER A 59 -2.18 1.02 10.04
N GLY A 60 -2.81 1.22 11.20
CA GLY A 60 -4.23 0.88 11.42
C GLY A 60 -5.22 1.62 10.52
N TRP A 61 -4.90 2.84 10.09
CA TRP A 61 -5.75 3.61 9.18
C TRP A 61 -5.75 3.05 7.76
N VAL A 62 -4.61 2.55 7.28
CA VAL A 62 -4.50 1.92 5.96
C VAL A 62 -5.22 0.57 5.94
N LYS A 63 -5.17 -0.19 7.04
CA LYS A 63 -5.95 -1.43 7.20
C LYS A 63 -7.46 -1.21 7.10
N LYS A 64 -7.96 -0.07 7.59
CA LYS A 64 -9.38 0.29 7.52
C LYS A 64 -9.80 0.72 6.11
N GLY A 65 -8.87 1.27 5.33
CA GLY A 65 -9.13 1.69 3.94
C GLY A 65 -9.29 0.52 2.99
N GLY A 66 -8.51 -0.55 3.18
CA GLY A 66 -8.56 -1.76 2.36
C GLY A 66 -7.18 -2.40 2.34
N PHE A 67 -7.12 -3.66 2.78
CA PHE A 67 -5.90 -4.46 2.81
C PHE A 67 -6.20 -5.80 2.17
N GLU A 68 -5.48 -6.11 1.10
CA GLU A 68 -5.52 -7.42 0.48
C GLU A 68 -4.13 -8.04 0.52
N TYR A 69 -4.12 -9.34 0.81
CA TYR A 69 -2.93 -10.16 0.88
C TYR A 69 -3.12 -11.34 -0.07
N SER A 70 -2.11 -11.58 -0.89
CA SER A 70 -2.03 -12.77 -1.72
C SER A 70 -0.63 -13.37 -1.58
N GLU A 71 -0.59 -14.67 -1.40
CA GLU A 71 0.63 -15.45 -1.33
C GLU A 71 0.58 -16.53 -2.39
N GLY A 72 1.68 -16.70 -3.12
CA GLY A 72 1.81 -17.75 -4.12
C GLY A 72 3.25 -18.21 -4.25
N GLY A 73 3.43 -19.41 -4.79
CA GLY A 73 4.76 -19.96 -5.09
C GLY A 73 5.02 -21.34 -4.50
N GLY A 74 6.11 -21.96 -4.97
CA GLY A 74 6.48 -23.36 -4.73
C GLY A 74 7.87 -23.49 -4.09
N ALA A 75 8.95 -23.34 -4.84
CA ALA A 75 10.29 -23.26 -4.25
C ALA A 75 10.57 -21.88 -3.62
N ASP A 76 10.02 -20.83 -4.23
CA ASP A 76 10.08 -19.46 -3.73
C ASP A 76 8.69 -19.01 -3.29
N VAL A 77 8.62 -18.23 -2.21
CA VAL A 77 7.41 -17.54 -1.74
C VAL A 77 7.34 -16.16 -2.35
N THR A 78 6.25 -15.86 -3.05
CA THR A 78 5.90 -14.51 -3.48
C THR A 78 4.71 -14.01 -2.68
N VAL A 79 4.91 -12.92 -1.95
CA VAL A 79 3.85 -12.21 -1.25
C VAL A 79 3.53 -10.93 -1.99
N THR A 80 2.25 -10.71 -2.24
CA THR A 80 1.69 -9.49 -2.83
C THR A 80 0.75 -8.85 -1.83
N VAL A 81 0.94 -7.56 -1.59
CA VAL A 81 0.08 -6.75 -0.73
C VAL A 81 -0.50 -5.60 -1.56
N SER A 82 -1.82 -5.46 -1.55
CA SER A 82 -2.54 -4.34 -2.13
C SER A 82 -3.18 -3.51 -1.03
N LEU A 83 -2.97 -2.20 -1.07
CA LEU A 83 -3.54 -1.24 -0.13
C LEU A 83 -4.40 -0.23 -0.88
N LYS A 84 -5.61 0.00 -0.36
CA LYS A 84 -6.52 0.98 -0.94
C LYS A 84 -6.14 2.40 -0.52
N VAL A 85 -6.02 3.29 -1.51
CA VAL A 85 -5.70 4.70 -1.38
C VAL A 85 -6.98 5.50 -1.58
N PRO A 86 -7.50 6.16 -0.53
CA PRO A 86 -8.72 6.95 -0.67
C PRO A 86 -8.49 8.15 -1.60
N SER A 87 -9.48 8.45 -2.44
CA SER A 87 -9.48 9.68 -3.23
C SER A 87 -9.89 10.87 -2.36
N ILE A 88 -9.10 11.95 -2.38
CA ILE A 88 -9.45 13.22 -1.72
C ILE A 88 -10.28 14.11 -2.66
N VAL A 89 -10.31 13.79 -3.95
CA VAL A 89 -11.06 14.56 -4.96
C VAL A 89 -12.49 14.05 -5.00
N PRO A 90 -13.50 14.88 -4.68
CA PRO A 90 -14.90 14.49 -4.74
C PRO A 90 -15.28 14.06 -6.16
N GLY A 91 -15.81 12.84 -6.32
CA GLY A 91 -16.26 12.32 -7.62
C GLY A 91 -15.23 11.49 -8.39
N LEU A 92 -14.03 11.26 -7.85
CA LEU A 92 -13.09 10.26 -8.37
C LEU A 92 -13.10 8.99 -7.50
N ASP A 93 -12.99 7.84 -8.15
CA ASP A 93 -12.86 6.55 -7.48
C ASP A 93 -11.54 6.43 -6.71
N ASP A 94 -11.56 5.60 -5.68
CA ASP A 94 -10.37 5.24 -4.90
C ASP A 94 -9.36 4.46 -5.75
N TRP A 95 -8.08 4.57 -5.41
CA TRP A 95 -6.99 3.93 -6.15
C TRP A 95 -6.38 2.78 -5.34
N GLU A 96 -5.63 1.89 -6.00
CA GLU A 96 -4.95 0.79 -5.33
C GLU A 96 -3.43 0.87 -5.50
N ALA A 97 -2.71 0.63 -4.42
CA ALA A 97 -1.26 0.55 -4.39
C ALA A 97 -0.84 -0.90 -4.12
N THR A 98 -0.40 -1.59 -5.17
CA THR A 98 0.05 -2.99 -5.10
C THR A 98 1.57 -3.11 -5.14
N ARG A 99 2.13 -3.94 -4.26
CA ARG A 99 3.56 -4.31 -4.25
C ARG A 99 3.72 -5.79 -3.95
N SER A 100 4.70 -6.40 -4.60
CA SER A 100 5.08 -7.80 -4.40
C SER A 100 6.53 -7.94 -3.94
N SER A 101 6.82 -9.03 -3.22
CA SER A 101 8.15 -9.42 -2.78
C SER A 101 8.28 -10.94 -2.86
N THR A 102 9.36 -11.41 -3.48
CA THR A 102 9.67 -12.84 -3.62
C THR A 102 10.89 -13.19 -2.76
N MET A 103 10.83 -14.30 -2.02
CA MET A 103 11.93 -14.84 -1.21
C MET A 103 12.01 -16.37 -1.38
N PRO A 104 13.22 -16.96 -1.41
CA PRO A 104 13.38 -18.41 -1.41
C PRO A 104 12.89 -19.00 -0.09
N ARG A 105 12.27 -20.20 -0.13
CA ARG A 105 11.87 -20.93 1.09
C ARG A 105 13.08 -21.51 1.78
N GLU A 106 13.18 -21.30 3.08
CA GLU A 106 14.25 -21.81 3.95
C GLU A 106 13.72 -22.38 5.27
#